data_AF-A0A8S3XGB9-F1
#
_entry.id   AF-A0A8S3XGB9-F1
#
_cell.length_a   1.000
_cell.length_b   1.000
_cell.length_c   1.000
_cell.angle_alpha   90.00
_cell.angle_beta   90.00
_cell.angle_gamma   90.00
#
_symmetry.space_group_name_H-M   'P 1'
#
loop_
_entity.id
_entity.type
_entity.pdbx_description
1 polymer ?
#
loop_
_entity_poly.entity_id
_entity_poly.type
_entity_poly.pdbx_seq_one_letter_code
_entity_poly.pdbx_strand_id
1 'polypeptide(L)'
;MGGRCEVCRANINVTQKLIKFTQCSHNYHSECINFNNDTALISEWKCPACTASCRKGDNYSNTPIRTNKSPSNIVYDKTTYRQSNKSSDQPTCITGTSSCQTYILELIYSIELLLDKKLSAIKFDIIQELKLSLITEVKNEITSNLKQLEESHNSLLNDYNNLKSNFEKLQQNIQNGEMKLDVRK
;
A
#
# COMPACT_ATOMS: atom_id res chain seq x y z
N MET A 1 29.27 6.68 -17.47
CA MET A 1 29.62 7.73 -16.49
C MET A 1 28.58 7.69 -15.39
N GLY A 2 28.98 7.31 -14.16
CA GLY A 2 28.07 7.30 -13.00
C GLY A 2 27.85 8.72 -12.48
N GLY A 3 26.61 9.08 -12.17
CA GLY A 3 26.28 10.36 -11.54
C GLY A 3 26.59 10.33 -10.04
N ARG A 4 26.81 11.49 -9.41
CA ARG A 4 26.91 11.61 -7.94
C ARG A 4 25.53 11.87 -7.35
N CYS A 5 25.18 11.17 -6.27
CA CYS A 5 23.90 11.38 -5.60
C CYS A 5 23.92 12.67 -4.77
N GLU A 6 22.92 13.53 -4.91
CA GLU A 6 22.84 14.80 -4.13
C GLU A 6 22.54 14.59 -2.64
N VAL A 7 21.90 13.48 -2.27
CA VAL A 7 21.50 13.21 -0.87
C VAL A 7 22.68 12.66 -0.07
N CYS A 8 23.24 11.53 -0.50
CA CYS A 8 24.32 10.87 0.24
C CYS A 8 25.72 11.27 -0.23
N ARG A 9 25.84 12.08 -1.30
CA ARG A 9 27.11 12.52 -1.90
C ARG A 9 28.03 11.39 -2.37
N ALA A 10 27.54 10.15 -2.43
CA ALA A 10 28.26 9.01 -2.98
C ALA A 10 28.06 8.90 -4.50
N ASN A 11 28.98 8.21 -5.17
CA ASN A 11 28.86 7.91 -6.59
C ASN A 11 27.81 6.82 -6.80
N ILE A 12 26.96 7.00 -7.82
CA ILE A 12 25.94 6.04 -8.20
C ILE A 12 26.59 5.05 -9.17
N ASN A 13 26.70 3.80 -8.74
CA ASN A 13 27.27 2.73 -9.55
C ASN A 13 26.30 2.34 -10.67
N VAL A 14 26.83 1.79 -11.77
CA VAL A 14 26.03 1.38 -12.95
C VAL A 14 24.98 0.31 -12.60
N THR A 15 25.21 -0.46 -11.53
CA THR A 15 24.30 -1.50 -11.04
C THR A 15 23.19 -0.97 -10.14
N GLN A 16 23.24 0.29 -9.71
CA GLN A 16 22.24 0.90 -8.82
C GLN A 16 21.18 1.66 -9.61
N LYS A 17 19.93 1.59 -9.16
CA LYS A 17 18.81 2.27 -9.83
C LYS A 17 18.93 3.78 -9.66
N LEU A 18 19.24 4.45 -10.76
CA LEU A 18 19.37 5.90 -10.88
C LEU A 18 18.01 6.55 -11.15
N ILE A 19 17.67 7.58 -10.37
CA ILE A 19 16.54 8.47 -10.64
C ILE A 19 17.08 9.84 -11.05
N LYS A 20 16.65 10.29 -12.23
CA LYS A 20 16.98 11.60 -12.80
C LYS A 20 15.70 12.34 -13.13
N PHE A 21 15.59 13.58 -12.66
CA PHE A 21 14.46 14.43 -13.00
C PHE A 21 14.72 15.13 -14.34
N THR A 22 13.69 15.34 -15.16
CA THR A 22 13.86 15.91 -16.51
C THR A 22 14.19 17.41 -16.49
N GLN A 23 13.78 18.13 -15.44
CA GLN A 23 13.96 19.59 -15.34
C GLN A 23 15.22 20.01 -14.58
N CYS A 24 15.95 19.07 -13.96
CA CYS A 24 17.23 19.37 -13.32
C CYS A 24 18.25 18.26 -13.58
N SER A 25 19.53 18.62 -13.67
CA SER A 25 20.62 17.67 -13.93
C SER A 25 21.03 16.81 -12.72
N HIS A 26 20.32 16.92 -11.60
CA HIS A 26 20.62 16.20 -10.36
C HIS A 26 20.26 14.72 -10.42
N ASN A 27 21.06 13.91 -9.72
CA ASN A 27 20.97 12.46 -9.71
C ASN A 27 20.73 11.95 -8.28
N TYR A 28 19.93 10.90 -8.16
CA TYR A 28 19.55 10.31 -6.87
C TYR A 28 19.58 8.78 -6.95
N HIS A 29 20.04 8.11 -5.90
CA HIS A 29 19.73 6.70 -5.70
C HIS A 29 18.24 6.57 -5.40
N SER A 30 17.54 5.58 -5.96
CA SER A 30 16.14 5.32 -5.61
C SER A 30 15.94 5.14 -4.10
N GLU A 31 16.90 4.51 -3.43
CA GLU A 31 16.90 4.26 -1.99
C GLU A 31 17.07 5.54 -1.17
N CYS A 32 17.88 6.51 -1.63
CA CYS A 32 18.13 7.75 -0.88
C CYS A 32 16.93 8.70 -0.86
N ILE A 33 15.91 8.45 -1.68
CA ILE A 33 14.70 9.30 -1.78
C ILE A 33 13.42 8.51 -1.48
N ASN A 34 13.53 7.30 -0.90
CA ASN A 34 12.41 6.39 -0.60
C ASN A 34 11.42 6.27 -1.77
N PHE A 35 11.95 6.17 -2.98
CA PHE A 35 11.12 6.06 -4.17
C PHE A 35 10.59 4.63 -4.29
N ASN A 36 9.36 4.41 -3.87
CA ASN A 36 8.65 3.15 -4.07
C ASN A 36 8.11 3.08 -5.50
N ASN A 37 8.36 1.96 -6.19
CA ASN A 37 7.92 1.77 -7.58
C ASN A 37 6.38 1.70 -7.75
N ASP A 38 5.63 1.66 -6.65
CA ASP A 38 4.18 1.47 -6.65
C ASP A 38 3.39 2.79 -6.69
N THR A 39 4.04 3.94 -6.48
CA THR A 39 3.40 5.24 -6.71
C THR A 39 3.52 5.60 -8.19
N ALA A 40 2.37 5.58 -8.85
CA ALA A 40 2.11 6.02 -10.21
C ALA A 40 3.06 7.13 -10.70
N LEU A 41 3.66 6.85 -11.86
CA LEU A 41 4.28 7.79 -12.79
C LEU A 41 5.42 8.66 -12.22
N ILE A 42 6.65 8.37 -12.68
CA ILE A 42 7.84 9.22 -12.57
C ILE A 42 7.55 10.69 -12.97
N SER A 43 6.50 10.95 -13.76
CA SER A 43 6.08 12.30 -14.18
C SER A 43 5.54 13.19 -13.06
N GLU A 44 5.06 12.64 -11.94
CA GLU A 44 4.56 13.45 -10.81
C GLU A 44 5.61 13.68 -9.72
N TRP A 45 6.66 12.86 -9.69
CA TRP A 45 7.71 12.99 -8.69
C TRP A 45 8.53 14.26 -8.93
N LYS A 46 8.55 15.17 -7.94
CA LYS A 46 9.36 16.39 -7.97
C LYS A 46 10.67 16.18 -7.20
N CYS A 47 11.77 16.62 -7.81
CA CYS A 47 13.08 16.52 -7.18
C CYS A 47 13.15 17.38 -5.89
N PRO A 48 13.73 16.89 -4.77
CA PRO A 48 13.80 17.65 -3.51
C PRO A 48 14.46 19.03 -3.64
N ALA A 49 15.52 19.13 -4.44
CA ALA A 49 16.19 20.40 -4.73
C ALA A 49 15.27 21.39 -5.48
N CYS A 50 14.42 20.87 -6.37
CA CYS A 50 13.45 21.63 -7.15
C CYS A 50 12.30 22.09 -6.24
N THR A 51 11.81 21.21 -5.37
CA THR A 51 10.75 21.53 -4.40
C THR A 51 11.20 22.58 -3.39
N ALA A 52 12.45 22.51 -2.90
CA ALA A 52 13.00 23.52 -2.00
C ALA A 52 13.19 24.89 -2.67
N SER A 53 13.38 24.92 -4.00
CA SER A 53 13.59 26.15 -4.77
C SER A 53 12.29 26.80 -5.24
N CYS A 54 11.17 26.07 -5.25
CA CYS A 54 9.85 26.63 -5.51
C CYS A 54 9.43 27.51 -4.32
N ARG A 55 9.57 28.83 -4.45
CA ARG A 55 8.95 29.80 -3.53
C ARG A 55 7.44 29.53 -3.51
N LYS A 56 6.87 29.22 -2.33
CA LYS A 56 5.43 29.36 -2.09
C LYS A 56 5.11 30.85 -2.20
N GLY A 57 4.68 31.34 -3.35
CA GLY A 57 4.43 32.78 -3.48
C GLY A 57 4.20 33.26 -4.91
N ASP A 58 3.09 32.84 -5.50
CA ASP A 58 2.53 33.43 -6.71
C ASP A 58 1.00 33.51 -6.64
N ASN A 59 0.48 33.88 -5.46
CA ASN A 59 -0.84 34.51 -5.33
C ASN A 59 -0.65 35.92 -4.74
N TYR A 60 -0.02 36.81 -5.51
CA TYR A 60 0.11 38.23 -5.17
C TYR A 60 -1.16 39.02 -5.53
N SER A 61 -2.27 38.76 -4.83
CA SER A 61 -3.48 39.59 -4.98
C SER A 61 -3.72 40.60 -3.86
N ASN A 62 -2.88 40.69 -2.81
CA ASN A 62 -3.17 41.59 -1.66
C ASN A 62 -1.98 42.33 -1.02
N THR A 63 -0.82 42.46 -1.67
CA THR A 63 0.23 43.39 -1.18
C THR A 63 0.06 44.77 -1.81
N PRO A 64 -0.08 45.86 -1.02
CA PRO A 64 -0.15 47.22 -1.57
C PRO A 64 1.17 47.57 -2.26
N ILE A 65 1.10 47.92 -3.55
CA ILE A 65 2.25 48.36 -4.33
C ILE A 65 2.63 49.78 -3.87
N ARG A 66 3.75 49.94 -3.15
CA ARG A 66 4.40 51.25 -2.99
C ARG A 66 4.99 51.64 -4.36
N THR A 67 4.38 52.61 -5.03
CA THR A 67 4.91 53.21 -6.25
C THR A 67 6.09 54.11 -5.92
N ASN A 68 7.31 53.55 -5.94
CA ASN A 68 8.52 54.36 -5.93
C ASN A 68 8.70 54.95 -7.34
N LYS A 69 8.28 56.20 -7.51
CA LYS A 69 8.81 57.09 -8.55
C LYS A 69 10.29 57.34 -8.24
N SER A 70 11.18 56.93 -9.13
CA SER A 70 12.54 57.47 -9.18
C SER A 70 12.67 58.33 -10.43
N PRO A 71 13.05 59.62 -10.31
CA PRO A 71 13.69 60.33 -11.40
C PRO A 71 15.17 59.92 -11.48
N SER A 72 15.65 60.00 -12.70
CA SER A 72 16.97 59.67 -13.21
C SER A 72 18.16 60.36 -12.53
N ASN A 73 19.30 59.67 -12.62
CA ASN A 73 20.62 60.17 -13.00
C ASN A 73 21.71 60.47 -11.93
N ILE A 74 22.75 59.61 -12.00
CA ILE A 74 24.20 59.91 -12.09
C ILE A 74 25.08 59.72 -10.83
N VAL A 75 26.23 59.08 -11.14
CA VAL A 75 27.57 58.99 -10.52
C VAL A 75 27.85 57.83 -9.57
N TYR A 76 28.74 56.95 -10.05
CA TYR A 76 29.51 55.96 -9.29
C TYR A 76 30.55 56.66 -8.42
N ASP A 77 30.72 56.25 -7.16
CA ASP A 77 32.06 56.26 -6.60
C ASP A 77 32.31 55.17 -5.55
N LYS A 78 33.53 54.65 -5.61
CA LYS A 78 34.07 53.57 -4.78
C LYS A 78 34.61 54.12 -3.46
N THR A 79 34.74 53.20 -2.50
CA THR A 79 35.52 53.28 -1.24
C THR A 79 34.91 54.03 -0.06
N THR A 80 34.58 53.32 1.03
CA THR A 80 35.43 53.22 2.23
C THR A 80 34.76 52.41 3.34
N TYR A 81 35.62 51.76 4.11
CA TYR A 81 35.41 50.96 5.30
C TYR A 81 34.73 51.76 6.43
N ARG A 82 33.69 51.20 7.09
CA ARG A 82 33.41 51.47 8.51
C ARG A 82 32.48 50.41 9.12
N GLN A 83 33.07 49.57 9.97
CA GLN A 83 32.36 48.96 11.09
C GLN A 83 31.85 50.07 12.02
N SER A 84 30.57 50.01 12.38
CA SER A 84 30.09 50.56 13.64
C SER A 84 28.82 49.83 14.07
N ASN A 85 28.93 49.11 15.18
CA ASN A 85 27.82 48.62 15.99
C ASN A 85 26.90 49.79 16.39
N LYS A 86 25.57 49.60 16.30
CA LYS A 86 24.62 49.90 17.38
C LYS A 86 23.17 49.62 16.99
N SER A 87 22.54 48.90 17.92
CA SER A 87 21.16 49.01 18.43
C SER A 87 19.97 48.79 17.51
N SER A 88 19.12 47.88 18.02
CA SER A 88 17.66 47.99 18.11
C SER A 88 16.93 48.25 16.80
N ASP A 89 16.28 47.21 16.28
CA ASP A 89 14.82 47.17 16.26
C ASP A 89 14.40 45.81 15.73
N GLN A 90 14.14 44.91 16.67
CA GLN A 90 13.47 43.65 16.43
C GLN A 90 11.97 43.95 16.46
N PRO A 91 11.23 43.85 15.34
CA PRO A 91 9.77 43.91 15.41
C PRO A 91 9.30 42.54 15.89
N THR A 92 9.29 42.38 17.21
CA THR A 92 8.64 41.26 17.89
C THR A 92 7.13 41.48 17.79
N CYS A 93 6.52 41.03 16.70
CA CYS A 93 5.06 40.95 16.57
C CYS A 93 4.60 39.66 17.28
N ILE A 94 4.50 39.71 18.61
CA ILE A 94 3.85 38.67 19.42
C ILE A 94 2.53 39.26 19.90
N THR A 95 1.46 39.10 19.13
CA THR A 95 0.07 39.10 19.62
C THR A 95 -0.85 38.71 18.46
N GLY A 96 -1.23 37.43 18.39
CA GLY A 96 -2.20 36.94 17.40
C GLY A 96 -2.22 35.42 17.16
N THR A 97 -1.33 34.64 17.77
CA THR A 97 -1.17 33.21 17.44
C THR A 97 -1.95 32.23 18.32
N SER A 98 -2.49 32.65 19.47
CA SER A 98 -3.10 31.71 20.43
C SER A 98 -4.39 31.06 19.92
N SER A 99 -5.29 31.80 19.27
CA SER A 99 -6.54 31.20 18.76
C SER A 99 -6.32 30.33 17.52
N CYS A 100 -5.30 30.65 16.71
CA CYS A 100 -4.91 29.86 15.54
C CYS A 100 -4.31 28.51 15.97
N GLN A 101 -3.54 28.49 17.05
CA GLN A 101 -2.94 27.26 17.60
C GLN A 101 -4.00 26.28 18.11
N THR A 102 -5.04 26.77 18.82
CA THR A 102 -6.13 25.93 19.33
C THR A 102 -6.94 25.30 18.21
N TYR A 103 -7.29 26.08 17.17
CA TYR A 103 -8.01 25.56 16.00
C TYR A 103 -7.22 24.46 15.27
N ILE A 104 -5.90 24.62 15.14
CA ILE A 104 -5.05 23.60 14.52
C ILE A 104 -5.07 22.30 15.32
N LEU A 105 -5.01 22.36 16.66
CA LEU A 105 -5.06 21.18 17.52
C LEU A 105 -6.42 20.48 17.45
N GLU A 106 -7.54 21.22 17.44
CA GLU A 106 -8.88 20.66 17.26
C GLU A 106 -9.06 19.98 15.89
N LEU A 107 -8.49 20.57 14.84
CA LEU A 107 -8.51 20.00 13.50
C LEU A 107 -7.70 18.70 13.45
N ILE A 108 -6.51 18.68 14.05
CA ILE A 108 -5.67 17.46 14.14
C ILE A 108 -6.42 16.37 14.87
N TYR A 109 -6.99 16.66 16.05
CA TYR A 109 -7.77 15.70 16.83
C TYR A 109 -8.97 15.16 16.04
N SER A 110 -9.67 16.03 15.31
CA SER A 110 -10.81 15.63 14.48
C SER A 110 -10.40 14.69 13.34
N ILE A 111 -9.24 14.94 12.73
CA ILE A 111 -8.68 14.08 11.68
C ILE A 111 -8.26 12.73 12.27
N GLU A 112 -7.57 12.70 13.41
CA GLU A 112 -7.17 11.47 14.09
C GLU A 112 -8.38 10.61 14.43
N LEU A 113 -9.42 11.21 15.01
CA LEU A 113 -10.68 10.52 15.33
C LEU A 113 -11.36 9.96 14.07
N LEU A 114 -11.35 10.72 12.97
CA LEU A 114 -11.92 10.26 11.70
C LEU A 114 -11.14 9.09 11.12
N LEU A 115 -9.80 9.16 11.17
CA LEU A 115 -8.91 8.09 10.73
C LEU A 115 -9.14 6.82 11.55
N ASP A 116 -9.23 6.92 12.88
CA ASP A 116 -9.50 5.77 13.74
C ASP A 116 -10.85 5.10 13.42
N LYS A 117 -11.89 5.92 13.23
CA LYS A 117 -13.22 5.41 12.82
C LYS A 117 -13.16 4.70 11.47
N LYS A 118 -12.47 5.28 10.49
CA LYS A 118 -12.35 4.69 9.15
C LYS A 118 -11.50 3.43 9.16
N LEU A 119 -10.39 3.41 9.88
CA LEU A 119 -9.53 2.25 10.05
C LEU A 119 -10.26 1.11 10.76
N SER A 120 -11.03 1.42 11.81
CA SER A 120 -11.83 0.43 12.52
C SER A 120 -12.92 -0.16 11.61
N ALA A 121 -13.58 0.66 10.79
CA ALA A 121 -14.59 0.19 9.84
C ALA A 121 -13.96 -0.72 8.77
N ILE A 122 -12.87 -0.28 8.13
CA ILE A 122 -12.15 -1.07 7.13
C ILE A 122 -11.68 -2.40 7.72
N LYS A 123 -11.11 -2.38 8.94
CA LYS A 123 -10.68 -3.60 9.64
C LYS A 123 -11.86 -4.55 9.86
N PHE A 124 -13.01 -4.02 10.28
CA PHE A 124 -14.21 -4.83 10.48
C PHE A 124 -14.69 -5.46 9.18
N ASP A 125 -14.78 -4.69 8.11
CA ASP A 125 -15.25 -5.16 6.80
C ASP A 125 -14.33 -6.25 6.23
N ILE A 126 -13.01 -6.04 6.28
CA ILE A 126 -12.03 -7.06 5.85
C ILE A 126 -12.19 -8.36 6.67
N ILE A 127 -12.34 -8.26 7.99
CA ILE A 127 -12.50 -9.45 8.84
C ILE A 127 -13.79 -10.19 8.48
N GLN A 128 -14.89 -9.48 8.23
CA GLN A 128 -16.15 -10.12 7.85
C GLN A 128 -16.07 -10.78 6.48
N GLU A 129 -15.49 -10.11 5.49
CA GLU A 129 -15.31 -10.68 4.15
C GLU A 129 -14.43 -11.93 4.19
N LEU A 130 -13.29 -11.88 4.88
CA LEU A 130 -12.40 -13.04 5.04
C LEU A 130 -13.11 -14.20 5.76
N LYS A 131 -13.87 -13.89 6.82
CA LYS A 131 -14.63 -14.90 7.57
C LYS A 131 -15.69 -15.56 6.68
N LEU A 132 -16.45 -14.79 5.92
CA LEU A 132 -17.47 -15.30 5.00
C LEU A 132 -16.86 -16.12 3.87
N SER A 133 -15.76 -15.65 3.29
CA SER A 133 -15.01 -16.36 2.26
C SER A 133 -14.52 -17.71 2.76
N LEU A 134 -13.84 -17.75 3.91
CA LEU A 134 -13.32 -18.98 4.50
C LEU A 134 -14.45 -19.97 4.87
N ILE A 135 -15.53 -19.49 5.49
CA ILE A 135 -16.68 -20.35 5.81
C ILE A 135 -17.27 -20.95 4.55
N THR A 136 -17.38 -20.18 3.47
CA THR A 136 -17.93 -20.65 2.20
C THR A 136 -17.03 -21.70 1.56
N GLU A 137 -15.72 -21.47 1.55
CA GLU A 137 -14.74 -22.40 1.01
C GLU A 137 -14.75 -23.74 1.77
N VAL A 138 -14.62 -23.69 3.10
CA VAL A 138 -14.66 -24.88 3.96
C VAL A 138 -15.99 -25.62 3.81
N LYS A 139 -17.11 -24.91 3.75
CA LYS A 139 -18.43 -25.52 3.54
C LYS A 139 -18.50 -26.25 2.20
N ASN A 140 -18.00 -25.64 1.12
CA ASN A 140 -18.02 -26.24 -0.20
C ASN A 140 -17.11 -27.48 -0.26
N GLU A 141 -15.93 -27.42 0.35
CA GLU A 141 -15.01 -28.56 0.44
C GLU A 141 -15.63 -29.72 1.22
N ILE A 142 -16.17 -29.46 2.42
CA ILE A 142 -16.85 -30.49 3.23
C ILE A 142 -18.02 -31.10 2.46
N THR A 143 -18.84 -30.27 1.79
CA THR A 143 -19.99 -30.76 1.01
C THR A 143 -19.55 -31.65 -0.16
N SER A 144 -18.47 -31.26 -0.85
CA SER A 144 -17.89 -32.06 -1.93
C SER A 144 -17.36 -33.40 -1.41
N ASN A 145 -16.61 -33.39 -0.31
CA ASN A 145 -16.04 -34.59 0.29
C ASN A 145 -17.14 -35.54 0.81
N LEU A 146 -18.20 -35.01 1.41
CA LEU A 146 -19.35 -35.82 1.85
C LEU A 146 -20.04 -36.48 0.66
N LYS A 147 -20.22 -35.75 -0.45
CA LYS A 147 -20.82 -36.31 -1.66
C LYS A 147 -19.97 -37.45 -2.25
N GLN A 148 -18.65 -37.27 -2.31
CA GLN A 148 -17.74 -38.33 -2.78
C GLN A 148 -17.77 -39.56 -1.85
N LEU A 149 -17.84 -39.33 -0.54
CA LEU A 149 -17.95 -40.42 0.44
C LEU A 149 -19.26 -41.18 0.30
N GLU A 150 -20.38 -40.48 0.07
CA GLU A 150 -21.68 -41.08 -0.18
C GLU A 150 -21.68 -41.92 -1.47
N GLU A 151 -21.10 -41.41 -2.55
CA GLU A 151 -20.93 -42.13 -3.81
C GLU A 151 -20.07 -43.41 -3.63
N SER A 152 -18.96 -43.29 -2.90
CA SER A 152 -18.10 -44.44 -2.57
C SER A 152 -18.82 -45.49 -1.71
N HIS A 153 -19.58 -45.05 -0.70
CA HIS A 153 -20.38 -45.94 0.14
C HIS A 153 -21.44 -46.69 -0.68
N ASN A 154 -22.13 -46.00 -1.60
CA ASN A 154 -23.13 -46.61 -2.46
C ASN A 154 -22.51 -47.63 -3.43
N SER A 155 -21.32 -47.35 -3.97
CA SER A 155 -20.57 -48.32 -4.77
C SER A 155 -20.24 -49.58 -3.96
N LEU A 156 -19.70 -49.40 -2.75
CA LEU A 156 -19.33 -50.52 -1.88
C LEU A 156 -20.56 -51.35 -1.48
N LEU A 157 -21.70 -50.70 -1.22
CA LEU A 157 -22.96 -51.38 -0.92
C LEU A 157 -23.43 -52.24 -2.10
N ASN A 158 -23.30 -51.74 -3.33
CA ASN A 158 -23.62 -52.51 -4.52
C ASN A 158 -22.69 -53.72 -4.68
N ASP A 159 -21.38 -53.55 -4.48
CA ASP A 159 -20.40 -54.63 -4.53
C ASP A 159 -20.69 -55.70 -3.47
N TYR A 160 -21.03 -55.28 -2.25
CA TYR A 160 -21.47 -56.18 -1.18
C TYR A 160 -22.71 -56.99 -1.59
N ASN A 161 -23.74 -56.34 -2.14
CA ASN A 161 -24.96 -57.02 -2.57
C ASN A 161 -24.69 -58.02 -3.72
N ASN A 162 -23.83 -57.65 -4.67
CA ASN A 162 -23.40 -58.54 -5.74
C ASN A 162 -22.65 -59.76 -5.20
N LEU A 163 -21.72 -59.55 -4.28
CA LEU A 163 -20.95 -60.63 -3.64
C LEU A 163 -21.87 -61.55 -2.84
N LYS A 164 -22.81 -60.99 -2.08
CA LYS A 164 -23.81 -61.75 -1.33
C LYS A 164 -24.66 -62.62 -2.26
N SER A 165 -25.16 -62.06 -3.36
CA SER A 165 -25.92 -62.83 -4.36
C SER A 165 -25.10 -63.98 -4.96
N ASN A 166 -23.82 -63.74 -5.26
CA ASN A 166 -22.94 -64.77 -5.79
C ASN A 166 -22.68 -65.88 -4.77
N PHE A 167 -22.53 -65.52 -3.49
CA PHE A 167 -22.37 -66.49 -2.41
C PHE A 167 -23.61 -67.38 -2.25
N GLU A 168 -24.81 -66.78 -2.26
CA GLU A 168 -26.07 -67.52 -2.19
C GLU A 168 -26.23 -68.48 -3.38
N LYS A 169 -25.89 -68.04 -4.61
CA LYS A 169 -25.88 -68.91 -5.79
C LYS A 169 -24.90 -70.07 -5.65
N LEU A 170 -23.69 -69.80 -5.13
CA LEU A 170 -22.68 -70.84 -4.93
C LEU A 170 -23.14 -71.87 -3.90
N GLN A 171 -23.73 -71.41 -2.79
CA GLN A 171 -24.28 -72.28 -1.75
C GLN A 171 -25.39 -73.18 -2.32
N GLN A 172 -26.28 -72.63 -3.13
CA GLN A 172 -27.34 -73.40 -3.79
C GLN A 172 -26.78 -74.43 -4.78
N ASN A 173 -25.74 -74.07 -5.53
CA ASN A 173 -25.07 -74.99 -6.45
C ASN A 173 -24.39 -76.16 -5.73
N ILE A 174 -23.77 -75.91 -4.57
CA ILE A 174 -23.16 -76.95 -3.73
C ILE A 174 -24.25 -77.90 -3.21
N GLN A 175 -25.33 -77.38 -2.61
CA GLN A 175 -26.44 -78.21 -2.12
C GLN A 175 -27.04 -79.08 -3.23
N ASN A 176 -27.24 -78.51 -4.42
CA ASN A 176 -27.75 -79.26 -5.58
C ASN A 176 -26.76 -80.32 -6.09
N GLY A 177 -25.45 -80.07 -5.96
CA GLY A 177 -24.39 -81.02 -6.31
C GLY A 177 -24.34 -82.21 -5.34
N GLU A 178 -24.43 -81.94 -4.03
CA GLU A 178 -24.46 -82.96 -2.98
C GLU A 178 -25.69 -83.88 -3.11
N MET A 179 -26.89 -83.32 -3.32
CA MET A 179 -28.10 -84.13 -3.56
C MET A 179 -28.00 -85.06 -4.78
N LYS A 180 -27.28 -84.67 -5.83
CA LYS A 180 -27.10 -85.50 -7.03
C LYS A 180 -26.12 -86.66 -6.84
N LEU A 181 -25.22 -86.57 -5.86
CA LEU A 181 -24.27 -87.63 -5.54
C LEU A 181 -24.90 -88.74 -4.68
N ASP A 182 -25.82 -88.39 -3.79
CA ASP A 182 -26.53 -89.38 -2.96
C ASP A 182 -27.52 -90.25 -3.75
N VAL A 183 -28.07 -89.77 -4.87
CA VAL A 183 -28.96 -90.57 -5.73
C VAL A 183 -28.20 -91.58 -6.61
N ARG A 184 -26.87 -91.48 -6.70
CA ARG A 184 -26.03 -92.35 -7.55
C ARG A 184 -25.29 -93.46 -6.79
N LYS A 185 -25.47 -93.55 -5.47
CA LYS A 185 -24.97 -94.67 -4.63
C LYS A 185 -26.09 -95.65 -4.34
#